data_AF-A0A7H8WA87-F1
#
_entry.id   AF-A0A7H8WA87-F1
#
_cell.length_a   1.000
_cell.length_b   1.000
_cell.length_c   1.000
_cell.angle_alpha   90.00
_cell.angle_beta   90.00
_cell.angle_gamma   90.00
#
_symmetry.space_group_name_H-M   'P 1'
#
loop_
_entity.id
_entity.type
_entity.pdbx_description
1 polymer ?
#
loop_
_entity_poly.entity_id
_entity_poly.type
_entity_poly.pdbx_seq_one_letter_code
_entity_poly.pdbx_strand_id
1 'polypeptide(L)'
;MIYLESANSSSFDNCTIENLDLAFEELEQSDEEHGAFWVVDEDENVLEIHKNLQLFIIYSGDSENQIIKQLKDINQARLLFVELINGNIEQLKGQVENIKK
;
A
#
# COMPACT_ATOMS: atom_id res chain seq x y z
N MET A 1 8.48 13.29 -2.61
CA MET A 1 9.18 12.03 -3.01
C MET A 1 8.36 10.87 -2.49
N ILE A 2 8.24 9.79 -3.26
CA ILE A 2 7.48 8.60 -2.88
C ILE A 2 8.47 7.48 -2.57
N TYR A 3 8.36 6.88 -1.40
CA TYR A 3 9.22 5.78 -0.94
C TYR A 3 8.43 4.47 -0.97
N LEU A 4 9.07 3.39 -1.45
CA LEU A 4 8.55 2.03 -1.36
C LEU A 4 9.58 1.14 -0.66
N GLU A 5 9.11 0.27 0.23
CA GLU A 5 9.90 -0.85 0.76
C GLU A 5 9.15 -2.16 0.56
N SER A 6 9.80 -3.11 -0.11
CA SER A 6 9.21 -4.37 -0.54
C SER A 6 9.38 -5.49 0.49
N ALA A 7 8.66 -6.58 0.29
CA ALA A 7 8.75 -7.78 1.13
C ALA A 7 10.15 -8.40 1.17
N ASN A 8 10.97 -8.21 0.13
CA ASN A 8 12.35 -8.68 0.07
C ASN A 8 13.39 -7.64 0.52
N SER A 9 12.97 -6.61 1.25
CA SER A 9 13.83 -5.49 1.71
C SER A 9 14.44 -4.67 0.57
N SER A 10 13.88 -4.73 -0.65
CA SER A 10 14.22 -3.79 -1.71
C SER A 10 13.54 -2.46 -1.40
N SER A 11 14.29 -1.36 -1.47
CA SER A 11 13.74 -0.02 -1.26
C SER A 11 13.98 0.87 -2.47
N PHE A 12 13.03 1.77 -2.72
CA PHE A 12 13.04 2.66 -3.86
C PHE A 12 12.66 4.08 -3.47
N ASP A 13 13.60 5.00 -3.66
CA ASP A 13 13.34 6.44 -3.62
C ASP A 13 12.80 6.89 -4.99
N ASN A 14 11.62 7.53 -5.00
CA ASN A 14 10.81 7.83 -6.19
C ASN A 14 10.18 6.58 -6.82
N CYS A 15 9.38 5.88 -6.02
CA CYS A 15 8.58 4.74 -6.47
C CYS A 15 7.81 5.06 -7.76
N THR A 16 7.93 4.17 -8.76
CA THR A 16 7.12 4.20 -9.98
C THR A 16 6.09 3.06 -9.96
N ILE A 17 5.21 3.01 -10.96
CA ILE A 17 4.27 1.90 -11.13
C ILE A 17 5.01 0.57 -11.40
N GLU A 18 6.14 0.60 -12.11
CA GLU A 18 6.93 -0.61 -12.36
C GLU A 18 7.52 -1.18 -11.05
N ASN A 19 7.94 -0.31 -10.13
CA ASN A 19 8.42 -0.71 -8.80
C ASN A 19 7.29 -1.32 -7.97
N LEU A 20 6.08 -0.77 -8.08
CA LEU A 20 4.89 -1.28 -7.42
C LEU A 20 4.54 -2.69 -7.93
N ASP A 21 4.56 -2.91 -9.24
CA ASP A 21 4.31 -4.22 -9.84
C ASP A 21 5.30 -5.27 -9.32
N LEU A 22 6.60 -4.93 -9.27
CA LEU A 22 7.62 -5.79 -8.66
C LEU A 22 7.33 -6.09 -7.19
N ALA A 23 6.93 -5.10 -6.40
CA ALA A 23 6.59 -5.31 -4.99
C ALA A 23 5.39 -6.26 -4.80
N PHE A 24 4.39 -6.19 -5.68
CA PHE A 24 3.27 -7.14 -5.68
C PHE A 24 3.70 -8.55 -6.11
N GLU A 25 4.55 -8.68 -7.12
CA GLU A 25 5.12 -9.98 -7.52
C GLU A 25 5.93 -10.62 -6.40
N GLU A 26 6.72 -9.82 -5.66
CA GLU A 26 7.47 -10.27 -4.49
C GLU A 26 6.54 -10.67 -3.35
N LEU A 27 5.47 -9.90 -3.08
CA LEU A 27 4.47 -10.23 -2.07
C LEU A 27 3.79 -11.57 -2.36
N GLU A 28 3.44 -11.86 -3.62
CA GLU A 28 2.83 -13.13 -4.02
C GLU A 28 3.80 -14.32 -3.81
N GLN A 29 5.10 -14.10 -3.95
CA GLN A 29 6.16 -15.11 -3.78
C GLN A 29 6.66 -15.27 -2.34
N SER A 30 6.46 -14.27 -1.49
CA SER A 30 6.87 -14.28 -0.07
C SER A 30 6.21 -15.42 0.71
N ASP A 31 6.79 -15.89 1.81
CA ASP A 31 6.11 -16.83 2.70
C ASP A 31 5.04 -16.13 3.57
N GLU A 32 4.24 -16.89 4.33
CA GLU A 32 3.20 -16.30 5.20
C GLU A 32 3.77 -15.49 6.38
N GLU A 33 5.06 -15.63 6.70
CA GLU A 33 5.71 -14.99 7.85
C GLU A 33 6.31 -13.61 7.50
N HIS A 34 6.69 -13.38 6.23
CA HIS A 34 7.41 -12.18 5.80
C HIS A 34 6.75 -11.39 4.65
N GLY A 35 5.50 -11.70 4.31
CA GLY A 35 4.82 -11.06 3.18
C GLY A 35 4.16 -9.73 3.51
N ALA A 36 4.91 -8.63 3.53
CA ALA A 36 4.34 -7.29 3.53
C ALA A 36 5.20 -6.29 2.75
N PHE A 37 4.58 -5.26 2.18
CA PHE A 37 5.29 -4.10 1.65
C PHE A 37 4.51 -2.83 1.94
N TRP A 38 5.18 -1.68 1.91
CA TRP A 38 4.53 -0.38 2.09
C TRP A 38 5.04 0.71 1.15
N VAL A 39 4.20 1.72 0.96
CA VAL A 39 4.51 2.94 0.22
C VAL A 39 4.17 4.14 1.09
N VAL A 40 5.07 5.13 1.10
CA VAL A 40 4.91 6.40 1.80
C VAL A 40 5.04 7.55 0.79
N ASP A 41 4.08 8.47 0.78
CA ASP A 41 4.16 9.70 -0.01
C ASP A 41 4.81 10.85 0.76
N GLU A 42 4.87 12.04 0.15
CA GLU A 42 5.50 13.21 0.75
C GLU A 42 4.71 13.87 1.88
N ASP A 43 3.41 13.56 1.95
CA ASP A 43 2.51 14.03 3.00
C ASP A 43 2.42 13.01 4.14
N GLU A 44 3.32 12.03 4.20
CA GLU A 44 3.35 10.96 5.20
C GLU A 44 2.07 10.09 5.20
N ASN A 45 1.39 9.99 4.06
CA ASN A 45 0.36 8.97 3.87
C ASN A 45 1.04 7.62 3.60
N VAL A 46 0.59 6.59 4.30
CA VAL A 46 1.14 5.24 4.21
C VAL A 46 0.06 4.27 3.76
N LEU A 47 0.38 3.45 2.77
CA LEU A 47 -0.32 2.20 2.49
C LEU A 47 0.63 1.04 2.71
N GLU A 48 0.21 0.07 3.51
CA GLU A 48 0.93 -1.17 3.75
C GLU A 48 -0.02 -2.34 3.51
N ILE A 49 0.42 -3.34 2.74
CA ILE A 49 -0.39 -4.51 2.40
C ILE A 49 0.36 -5.78 2.79
N HIS A 50 -0.35 -6.64 3.52
CA HIS A 50 0.14 -7.96 3.90
C HIS A 50 -0.35 -9.01 2.91
N LYS A 51 0.36 -10.15 2.84
CA LYS A 51 0.05 -11.27 1.94
C LYS A 51 -1.36 -11.82 2.12
N ASN A 52 -1.88 -11.75 3.34
CA ASN A 52 -3.26 -12.12 3.67
C ASN A 52 -4.31 -11.09 3.21
N LEU A 53 -3.93 -10.09 2.42
CA LEU A 53 -4.75 -8.99 1.91
C LEU A 53 -5.26 -8.03 3.00
N GLN A 54 -4.61 -8.01 4.16
CA GLN A 54 -4.84 -6.99 5.18
C GLN A 54 -4.12 -5.70 4.78
N LEU A 55 -4.90 -4.66 4.50
CA LEU A 55 -4.42 -3.33 4.14
C LEU A 55 -4.43 -2.44 5.39
N PHE A 56 -3.30 -1.80 5.67
CA PHE A 56 -3.13 -0.78 6.68
C PHE A 56 -2.94 0.57 6.00
N ILE A 57 -3.58 1.59 6.55
CA ILE A 57 -3.62 2.93 5.98
C ILE A 57 -3.37 3.93 7.10
N ILE A 58 -2.40 4.82 6.91
CA ILE A 58 -2.13 5.96 7.78
C ILE A 58 -2.24 7.21 6.91
N TYR A 59 -2.94 8.23 7.38
CA TYR A 59 -2.99 9.52 6.69
C TYR A 59 -2.18 10.54 7.47
N SER A 60 -1.36 11.32 6.76
CA SER A 60 -0.63 12.45 7.33
C SER A 60 0.17 12.12 8.59
N GLY A 61 0.82 10.94 8.61
CA GLY A 61 1.64 10.49 9.73
C GLY A 61 0.86 10.13 11.02
N ASP A 62 -0.47 10.23 11.02
CA ASP A 62 -1.32 9.98 12.19
C ASP A 62 -1.51 8.48 12.44
N SER A 63 -0.49 7.86 13.03
CA SER A 63 -0.50 6.43 13.35
C SER A 63 -1.51 6.04 14.42
N GLU A 64 -2.03 7.00 15.21
CA GLU A 64 -3.08 6.75 16.22
C GLU A 64 -4.44 6.45 15.55
N ASN A 65 -4.68 7.01 14.36
CA ASN A 65 -5.90 6.82 13.58
C ASN A 65 -5.72 5.88 12.37
N GLN A 66 -4.83 4.89 12.50
CA GLN A 66 -4.62 3.87 11.48
C GLN A 66 -5.93 3.15 11.11
N ILE A 67 -6.20 3.03 9.81
CA ILE A 67 -7.33 2.27 9.28
C ILE A 67 -6.83 0.90 8.82
N ILE A 68 -7.54 -0.14 9.23
CA ILE A 68 -7.28 -1.52 8.80
C ILE A 68 -8.47 -2.01 7.98
N LYS A 69 -8.21 -2.56 6.80
CA LYS A 69 -9.20 -3.12 5.88
C LYS A 69 -8.79 -4.52 5.45
N GLN A 70 -9.74 -5.44 5.40
CA GLN A 70 -9.55 -6.73 4.75
C GLN A 70 -10.00 -6.61 3.29
N LEU A 71 -9.06 -6.72 2.36
CA LEU A 71 -9.38 -6.74 0.94
C LEU A 71 -9.82 -8.13 0.50
N LYS A 72 -10.61 -8.18 -0.57
CA LYS A 72 -11.07 -9.45 -1.19
C LYS A 72 -10.20 -9.87 -2.37
N ASP A 73 -9.48 -8.92 -2.95
CA ASP A 73 -8.70 -9.10 -4.17
C ASP A 73 -7.49 -8.17 -4.12
N ILE A 74 -6.33 -8.70 -4.48
CA ILE A 74 -5.06 -7.97 -4.59
C ILE A 74 -5.16 -6.83 -5.61
N ASN A 75 -6.02 -6.94 -6.64
CA ASN A 75 -6.21 -5.86 -7.60
C ASN A 75 -6.82 -4.60 -6.97
N GLN A 76 -7.60 -4.74 -5.88
CA GLN A 76 -8.07 -3.58 -5.12
C GLN A 76 -6.90 -2.88 -4.43
N ALA A 77 -5.93 -3.63 -3.89
CA ALA A 77 -4.71 -3.03 -3.35
C ALA A 77 -3.97 -2.28 -4.46
N ARG A 78 -3.71 -2.92 -5.61
CA ARG A 78 -3.03 -2.29 -6.75
C ARG A 78 -3.61 -0.92 -7.10
N LEU A 79 -4.94 -0.83 -7.22
CA LEU A 79 -5.62 0.45 -7.52
C LEU A 79 -5.37 1.51 -6.44
N LEU A 80 -5.47 1.15 -5.17
CA LEU A 80 -5.25 2.10 -4.06
C LEU A 80 -3.81 2.62 -4.03
N PHE A 81 -2.82 1.74 -4.25
CA PHE A 81 -1.42 2.14 -4.33
C PHE A 81 -1.15 3.03 -5.54
N VAL A 82 -1.79 2.78 -6.69
CA VAL A 82 -1.71 3.67 -7.86
C VAL A 82 -2.27 5.06 -7.53
N GLU A 83 -3.40 5.16 -6.82
CA GLU A 83 -3.93 6.47 -6.39
C GLU A 83 -2.95 7.20 -5.47
N LEU A 84 -2.31 6.50 -4.52
CA LEU A 84 -1.30 7.08 -3.64
C LEU A 84 -0.10 7.58 -4.45
N ILE A 85 0.46 6.76 -5.34
CA ILE A 85 1.63 7.12 -6.16
C ILE A 85 1.33 8.33 -7.06
N ASN A 86 0.10 8.46 -7.53
CA ASN A 86 -0.32 9.60 -8.35
C ASN A 86 -0.74 10.83 -7.53
N GLY A 87 -0.74 10.77 -6.19
CA GLY A 87 -1.17 11.88 -5.32
C GLY A 87 -2.68 12.10 -5.26
N ASN A 88 -3.48 11.12 -5.70
CA ASN A 88 -4.95 11.22 -5.77
C ASN A 88 -5.63 10.86 -4.43
N ILE A 89 -5.25 11.55 -3.35
CA ILE A 89 -5.63 11.19 -1.98
C ILE A 89 -7.15 11.22 -1.73
N GLU A 90 -7.88 12.16 -2.33
CA GLU A 90 -9.36 12.22 -2.19
C GLU A 90 -10.03 10.99 -2.81
N GLN A 91 -9.55 10.56 -3.97
CA GLN A 91 -10.04 9.37 -4.67
C GLN A 91 -9.71 8.10 -3.87
N LEU A 92 -8.49 8.00 -3.33
CA LEU A 92 -8.08 6.91 -2.45
C LEU A 92 -9.00 6.80 -1.23
N LYS A 93 -9.24 7.92 -0.53
CA LYS A 93 -10.16 7.97 0.63
C LYS A 93 -11.55 7.47 0.26
N GLY A 94 -12.12 7.96 -0.84
CA GLY A 94 -13.42 7.52 -1.32
C GLY A 94 -13.47 6.02 -1.65
N GLN A 95 -12.42 5.45 -2.25
CA GLN A 95 -12.34 4.01 -2.51
C GLN A 95 -12.29 3.20 -1.21
N VAL A 96 -11.48 3.63 -0.24
CA VAL A 96 -11.31 2.96 1.07
C VAL A 96 -12.62 2.94 1.88
N GLU A 97 -13.38 4.03 1.86
CA GLU A 97 -14.69 4.11 2.53
C GLU A 97 -15.70 3.11 1.95
N ASN A 98 -15.63 2.84 0.65
CA ASN A 98 -16.51 1.90 -0.04
C ASN A 98 -16.12 0.42 0.18
N ILE A 99 -14.96 0.14 0.78
CA ILE A 99 -14.59 -1.21 1.19
C ILE A 99 -15.44 -1.59 2.40
N LYS A 100 -16.42 -2.46 2.15
CA LYS A 100 -17.30 -3.04 3.17
C LYS A 100 -16.46 -3.75 4.23
N LYS A 101 -16.80 -3.51 5.50
CA LYS A 101 -16.25 -4.24 6.66
C LYS A 101 -16.56 -5.73 6.55
#